data_AF-A0A818I0B4-F1
#
_entry.id   AF-A0A818I0B4-F1
#
_cell.length_a   1.000
_cell.length_b   1.000
_cell.length_c   1.000
_cell.angle_alpha   90.00
_cell.angle_beta   90.00
_cell.angle_gamma   90.00
#
_symmetry.space_group_name_H-M   'P 1'
#
loop_
_entity.id
_entity.type
_entity.pdbx_description
1 polymer ?
#
loop_
_entity_poly.entity_id
_entity_poly.type
_entity_poly.pdbx_seq_one_letter_code
_entity_poly.pdbx_strand_id
1 'polypeptide(L)'
;LYGSCSSGTPDCFFLPITHCSIPSKVDGNQAIKINANMGHWGKPILPPIFQNRTFNWYRAQLLFYLMRYKSETLAHVQKTIAQSFKPPSIDLHHPYIAVYVRRSDKVRSKEMSQAYTLKQYFDLFDTDARRANISTVYINSEDEQVFNEFVQINKEKQGYYKLLNITVQRNVVFASLNAMNKEQRGKIVLEFLSDLLIEVNADLHAGTLSSNWCRLVDEMRLVLGKTIPFYTPENRFLMDM
;
A
#
# COMPACT_ATOMS: atom_id res chain seq x y z
N LEU A 1 11.53 8.18 30.43
CA LEU A 1 12.41 9.15 29.73
C LEU A 1 12.03 9.13 28.26
N TYR A 2 11.19 10.11 27.87
CA TYR A 2 10.74 10.32 26.49
C TYR A 2 11.95 10.74 25.64
N GLY A 3 12.58 9.78 24.97
CA GLY A 3 13.56 10.07 23.94
C GLY A 3 12.86 10.78 22.78
N SER A 4 13.38 11.94 22.38
CA SER A 4 12.92 12.63 21.18
C SER A 4 13.03 11.67 20.00
N CYS A 5 11.88 11.25 19.48
CA CYS A 5 11.87 10.23 18.44
C CYS A 5 12.50 10.82 17.18
N SER A 6 13.64 10.27 16.78
CA SER A 6 14.28 10.67 15.54
C SER A 6 13.56 9.97 14.39
N SER A 7 12.86 10.72 13.54
CA SER A 7 11.99 10.30 12.43
C SER A 7 12.61 9.39 11.34
N GLY A 8 13.73 8.73 11.61
CA GLY A 8 14.29 7.64 10.81
C GLY A 8 14.11 6.25 11.40
N THR A 9 13.50 6.09 12.58
CA THR A 9 13.26 4.78 13.20
C THR A 9 11.79 4.38 13.08
N PRO A 10 11.45 3.12 12.72
CA PRO A 10 10.06 2.64 12.63
C PRO A 10 9.27 2.87 13.92
N ASP A 11 9.95 2.81 15.06
CA ASP A 11 9.42 3.09 16.40
C ASP A 11 8.92 4.53 16.57
N CYS A 12 9.08 5.43 15.59
CA CYS A 12 8.46 6.75 15.60
C CYS A 12 7.06 6.79 15.00
N PHE A 13 6.73 5.84 14.13
CA PHE A 13 5.43 5.79 13.44
C PHE A 13 4.55 4.65 13.98
N PHE A 14 5.18 3.59 14.45
CA PHE A 14 4.51 2.38 14.92
C PHE A 14 4.73 2.13 16.41
N LEU A 15 3.83 1.35 17.00
CA LEU A 15 3.98 0.85 18.36
C LEU A 15 5.19 -0.09 18.42
N PRO A 16 5.98 -0.03 19.51
CA PRO A 16 7.13 -0.89 19.65
C PRO A 16 6.70 -2.37 19.68
N ILE A 17 7.59 -3.23 19.18
CA ILE A 17 7.37 -4.69 19.11
C ILE A 17 7.19 -5.29 20.51
N THR A 18 7.83 -4.69 21.52
CA THR A 18 7.73 -5.10 22.92
C THR A 18 7.54 -3.88 23.81
N HIS A 19 6.97 -4.08 25.01
CA HIS A 19 6.95 -3.07 26.07
C HIS A 19 8.32 -2.90 26.76
N CYS A 20 9.36 -3.57 26.25
CA CYS A 20 10.70 -3.50 26.80
C CYS A 20 11.45 -2.31 26.19
N SER A 21 12.23 -1.60 27.01
CA SER A 21 13.17 -0.58 26.52
C SER A 21 14.20 -1.22 25.59
N ILE A 22 14.15 -0.88 24.30
CA ILE A 22 15.17 -1.25 23.32
C ILE A 22 16.46 -0.52 23.73
N PRO A 23 17.58 -1.24 23.98
CA PRO A 23 18.84 -0.60 24.33
C PRO A 23 19.26 0.38 23.24
N SER A 24 19.54 1.63 23.62
CA SER A 24 19.94 2.71 22.70
C SER A 24 21.34 2.55 22.10
N LYS A 25 22.05 1.47 22.44
CA LYS A 25 23.29 1.03 21.82
C LYS A 25 23.12 -0.44 21.45
N VAL A 26 22.89 -0.70 20.17
CA VAL A 26 23.26 -1.99 19.58
C VAL A 26 24.78 -1.94 19.48
N ASP A 27 25.47 -2.62 20.40
CA ASP A 27 26.91 -2.71 20.37
C ASP A 27 27.39 -3.21 19.00
N GLY A 28 28.24 -2.40 18.37
CA GLY A 28 29.15 -2.70 17.26
C GLY A 28 28.65 -3.65 16.15
N ASN A 29 28.32 -3.10 14.98
CA ASN A 29 28.38 -3.78 13.66
C ASN A 29 27.76 -5.18 13.50
N GLN A 30 27.00 -5.70 14.47
CA GLN A 30 26.38 -7.01 14.35
C GLN A 30 25.05 -6.88 13.61
N ALA A 31 25.05 -7.34 12.36
CA ALA A 31 23.82 -7.57 11.63
C ALA A 31 23.00 -8.64 12.37
N ILE A 32 21.82 -8.27 12.88
CA ILE A 32 20.86 -9.24 13.40
C ILE A 32 20.38 -10.09 12.20
N LYS A 33 20.93 -11.30 12.06
CA LYS A 33 20.45 -12.29 11.10
C LYS A 33 19.24 -12.99 11.68
N ILE A 34 18.05 -12.57 11.25
CA ILE A 34 16.82 -13.33 11.50
C ILE A 34 16.82 -14.51 10.54
N ASN A 35 17.16 -15.69 11.05
CA ASN A 35 17.15 -16.93 10.28
C ASN A 35 15.79 -17.63 10.49
N ALA A 36 14.90 -17.53 9.51
CA ALA A 36 13.62 -18.25 9.55
C ALA A 36 13.87 -19.73 9.17
N ASN A 37 14.21 -20.57 10.15
CA ASN A 37 14.33 -22.00 9.91
C ASN A 37 12.93 -22.64 9.90
N MET A 38 12.29 -22.68 8.72
CA MET A 38 10.93 -23.20 8.55
C MET A 38 10.86 -24.72 8.36
N GLY A 39 11.94 -25.47 8.66
CA GLY A 39 12.05 -26.92 8.44
C GLY A 39 11.06 -27.81 9.18
N HIS A 40 10.25 -27.26 10.11
CA HIS A 40 9.26 -28.01 10.88
C HIS A 40 7.80 -27.87 10.41
N TRP A 41 7.53 -27.11 9.35
CA TRP A 41 6.17 -26.93 8.81
C TRP A 41 5.77 -28.00 7.78
N GLY A 42 6.17 -29.25 7.99
CA GLY A 42 5.99 -30.32 6.99
C GLY A 42 4.54 -30.70 6.70
N LYS A 43 3.59 -30.44 7.61
CA LYS A 43 2.14 -30.70 7.44
C LYS A 43 1.28 -29.77 8.31
N PRO A 44 1.11 -28.49 7.97
CA PRO A 44 0.19 -27.63 8.70
C PRO A 44 -1.26 -28.04 8.36
N ILE A 45 -2.08 -28.27 9.38
CA ILE A 45 -3.53 -28.47 9.21
C ILE A 45 -4.13 -27.08 8.95
N LEU A 46 -4.36 -26.77 7.69
CA LEU A 46 -4.88 -25.48 7.26
C LEU A 46 -6.22 -25.65 6.55
N PRO A 47 -7.17 -24.73 6.76
CA PRO A 47 -8.36 -24.63 5.92
C PRO A 47 -7.94 -24.56 4.43
N PRO A 48 -8.71 -25.16 3.50
CA PRO A 48 -8.37 -25.23 2.08
C PRO A 48 -7.99 -23.86 1.46
N ILE A 49 -8.59 -22.78 1.96
CA ILE A 49 -8.30 -21.39 1.58
C ILE A 49 -6.84 -20.95 1.76
N PHE A 50 -6.09 -21.59 2.68
CA PHE A 50 -4.72 -21.21 3.00
C PHE A 50 -3.67 -22.10 2.34
N GLN A 51 -4.06 -23.20 1.69
CA GLN A 51 -3.10 -24.20 1.18
C GLN A 51 -2.12 -23.61 0.15
N ASN A 52 -2.53 -22.60 -0.62
CA ASN A 52 -1.65 -21.89 -1.57
C ASN A 52 -1.20 -20.48 -1.11
N ARG A 53 -1.59 -20.03 0.09
CA ARG A 53 -1.27 -18.66 0.60
C ARG A 53 -0.68 -18.64 2.01
N THR A 54 -0.36 -19.80 2.58
CA THR A 54 0.10 -19.95 3.97
C THR A 54 1.27 -19.04 4.30
N PHE A 55 2.32 -19.05 3.47
CA PHE A 55 3.52 -18.25 3.69
C PHE A 55 3.22 -16.74 3.64
N ASN A 56 2.46 -16.31 2.64
CA ASN A 56 2.06 -14.90 2.50
C ASN A 56 1.20 -14.45 3.68
N TRP A 57 0.30 -15.32 4.16
CA TRP A 57 -0.52 -15.02 5.32
C TRP A 57 0.32 -14.85 6.59
N TYR A 58 1.25 -15.76 6.90
CA TYR A 58 2.14 -15.62 8.06
C TYR A 58 3.01 -14.36 7.99
N ARG A 59 3.59 -14.06 6.81
CA ARG A 59 4.36 -12.84 6.59
C ARG A 59 3.49 -11.60 6.81
N ALA A 60 2.27 -11.62 6.28
CA ALA A 60 1.34 -10.51 6.41
C ALA A 60 0.92 -10.27 7.87
N GLN A 61 0.69 -11.33 8.66
CA GLN A 61 0.42 -11.19 10.10
C GLN A 61 1.56 -10.48 10.84
N LEU A 62 2.81 -10.82 10.53
CA LEU A 62 3.98 -10.13 11.09
C LEU A 62 4.02 -8.66 10.66
N LEU A 63 3.84 -8.37 9.38
CA LEU A 63 3.80 -6.99 8.88
C LEU A 63 2.69 -6.18 9.53
N PHE A 64 1.48 -6.74 9.64
CA PHE A 64 0.36 -6.09 10.28
C PHE A 64 0.65 -5.75 11.75
N TYR A 65 1.30 -6.66 12.48
CA TYR A 65 1.74 -6.40 13.85
C TYR A 65 2.80 -5.28 13.93
N LEU A 66 3.76 -5.25 13.00
CA LEU A 66 4.79 -4.21 12.92
C LEU A 66 4.22 -2.85 12.54
N MET A 67 3.13 -2.82 11.77
CA MET A 67 2.54 -1.60 11.22
C MET A 67 1.40 -1.03 12.07
N ARG A 68 1.31 -1.41 13.35
CA ARG A 68 0.35 -0.81 14.29
C ARG A 68 0.73 0.64 14.54
N TYR A 69 -0.04 1.57 14.00
CA TYR A 69 0.19 3.00 14.18
C TYR A 69 0.27 3.40 15.65
N LYS A 70 1.14 4.37 15.96
CA LYS A 70 0.96 5.20 17.15
C LYS A 70 -0.30 6.05 17.00
N SER A 71 -0.94 6.38 18.12
CA SER A 71 -2.14 7.22 18.14
C SER A 71 -1.94 8.57 17.43
N GLU A 72 -0.81 9.23 17.66
CA GLU A 72 -0.45 10.50 17.02
C GLU A 72 -0.28 10.36 15.51
N THR A 73 0.38 9.29 15.06
CA THR A 73 0.58 8.99 13.63
C THR A 73 -0.74 8.67 12.95
N LEU A 74 -1.59 7.85 13.58
CA LEU A 74 -2.92 7.53 13.06
C LEU A 74 -3.78 8.79 12.94
N ALA A 75 -3.78 9.64 13.97
CA ALA A 75 -4.51 10.91 13.95
C ALA A 75 -4.03 11.83 12.82
N HIS A 76 -2.72 11.89 12.57
CA HIS A 76 -2.17 12.65 11.45
C HIS A 76 -2.63 12.09 10.11
N VAL A 77 -2.53 10.78 9.90
CA VAL A 77 -2.99 10.09 8.69
C VAL A 77 -4.48 10.36 8.45
N GLN A 78 -5.32 10.18 9.46
CA GLN A 78 -6.76 10.44 9.37
C GLN A 78 -7.06 11.91 9.04
N LYS A 79 -6.28 12.84 9.61
CA LYS A 79 -6.40 14.26 9.29
C LYS A 79 -6.07 14.56 7.82
N THR A 80 -5.00 13.99 7.27
CA THR A 80 -4.62 14.13 5.86
C THR A 80 -5.74 13.64 4.93
N ILE A 81 -6.35 12.51 5.26
CA ILE A 81 -7.49 11.94 4.54
C ILE A 81 -8.70 12.89 4.64
N ALA A 82 -9.05 13.34 5.84
CA ALA A 82 -10.18 14.23 6.09
C ALA A 82 -10.05 15.58 5.35
N GLN A 83 -8.83 16.08 5.19
CA GLN A 83 -8.56 17.32 4.43
C GLN A 83 -8.72 17.14 2.92
N SER A 84 -8.50 15.93 2.41
CA SER A 84 -8.54 15.65 0.98
C SER A 84 -9.93 15.25 0.49
N PHE A 85 -10.77 14.67 1.36
CA PHE A 85 -12.02 14.04 0.95
C PHE A 85 -13.27 14.82 1.35
N LYS A 86 -14.33 14.64 0.54
CA LYS A 86 -15.68 15.14 0.82
C LYS A 86 -16.71 14.02 0.57
N PRO A 87 -17.32 13.43 1.61
CA PRO A 87 -17.18 13.73 3.05
C PRO A 87 -15.80 13.37 3.64
N PRO A 88 -15.41 13.92 4.82
CA PRO A 88 -14.04 13.89 5.34
C PRO A 88 -13.69 12.58 6.10
N SER A 89 -14.05 11.43 5.53
CA SER A 89 -13.66 10.10 6.03
C SER A 89 -13.63 9.13 4.86
N ILE A 90 -12.67 8.19 4.86
CA ILE A 90 -12.62 7.14 3.83
C ILE A 90 -13.82 6.19 3.92
N ASP A 91 -14.30 5.90 5.14
CA ASP A 91 -15.40 4.95 5.37
C ASP A 91 -16.72 5.39 4.70
N LEU A 92 -16.86 6.68 4.45
CA LEU A 92 -18.04 7.27 3.82
C LEU A 92 -17.99 7.24 2.28
N HIS A 93 -16.94 6.68 1.69
CA HIS A 93 -16.82 6.51 0.24
C HIS A 93 -16.90 5.05 -0.21
N HIS A 94 -17.17 4.11 0.70
CA HIS A 94 -17.44 2.73 0.31
C HIS A 94 -18.75 2.62 -0.51
N PRO A 95 -18.80 1.72 -1.52
CA PRO A 95 -17.67 0.93 -2.02
C PRO A 95 -16.74 1.75 -2.93
N TYR A 96 -15.44 1.45 -2.92
CA TYR A 96 -14.47 2.05 -3.85
C TYR A 96 -13.36 1.11 -4.30
N ILE A 97 -12.75 1.47 -5.43
CA ILE A 97 -11.60 0.78 -6.04
C ILE A 97 -10.35 1.60 -5.79
N ALA A 98 -9.30 1.00 -5.24
CA ALA A 98 -7.99 1.61 -5.19
C ALA A 98 -7.15 1.18 -6.39
N VAL A 99 -6.52 2.13 -7.07
CA VAL A 99 -5.63 1.88 -8.21
C VAL A 99 -4.27 2.48 -7.91
N TYR A 100 -3.23 1.65 -7.87
CA TYR A 100 -1.85 2.11 -7.76
C TYR A 100 -1.13 1.97 -9.11
N VAL A 101 -0.64 3.08 -9.65
CA VAL A 101 0.11 3.11 -10.91
C VAL A 101 1.56 3.48 -10.64
N ARG A 102 2.46 2.51 -10.86
CA ARG A 102 3.92 2.70 -10.81
C ARG A 102 4.47 2.96 -12.21
N ARG A 103 5.14 4.09 -12.42
CA ARG A 103 5.71 4.49 -13.74
C ARG A 103 7.11 5.07 -13.70
N SER A 104 7.62 5.37 -12.53
CA SER A 104 8.92 6.03 -12.35
C SER A 104 10.12 5.14 -12.76
N ASP A 105 11.30 5.51 -12.27
CA ASP A 105 12.62 4.88 -12.37
C ASP A 105 12.66 3.35 -12.49
N LYS A 106 11.66 2.62 -11.97
CA LYS A 106 11.56 1.15 -12.00
C LYS A 106 11.56 0.50 -13.38
N VAL A 107 11.07 1.16 -14.42
CA VAL A 107 11.19 0.64 -15.79
C VAL A 107 12.62 0.81 -16.31
N ARG A 108 13.24 1.96 -16.01
CA ARG A 108 14.64 2.24 -16.38
C ARG A 108 15.63 1.38 -15.60
N SER A 109 15.32 1.05 -14.34
CA SER A 109 16.11 0.16 -13.48
C SER A 109 15.85 -1.34 -13.72
N LYS A 110 14.98 -1.69 -14.68
CA LYS A 110 14.58 -3.08 -15.02
C LYS A 110 13.93 -3.86 -13.86
N GLU A 111 13.44 -3.18 -12.83
CA GLU A 111 12.66 -3.81 -11.76
C GLU A 111 11.24 -4.15 -12.22
N MET A 112 10.72 -3.43 -13.21
CA MET A 112 9.47 -3.74 -13.90
C MET A 112 9.74 -3.96 -15.38
N SER A 113 9.05 -4.95 -15.96
CA SER A 113 9.17 -5.29 -17.38
C SER A 113 8.65 -4.18 -18.30
N GLN A 114 7.66 -3.42 -17.83
CA GLN A 114 7.09 -2.27 -18.52
C GLN A 114 6.35 -1.35 -17.54
N ALA A 115 6.10 -0.11 -17.97
CA ALA A 115 5.12 0.77 -17.35
C ALA A 115 3.75 0.50 -17.99
N TYR A 116 2.72 0.35 -17.17
CA TYR A 116 1.34 0.16 -17.64
C TYR A 116 0.59 1.49 -17.68
N THR A 117 -0.26 1.67 -18.69
CA THR A 117 -1.15 2.82 -18.79
C THR A 117 -2.26 2.72 -17.74
N LEU A 118 -2.85 3.85 -17.31
CA LEU A 118 -3.98 3.80 -16.38
C LEU A 118 -5.15 3.03 -16.99
N LYS A 119 -5.34 3.17 -18.30
CA LYS A 119 -6.39 2.46 -19.06
C LYS A 119 -6.25 0.95 -18.92
N GLN A 120 -5.03 0.40 -18.97
CA GLN A 120 -4.81 -1.04 -18.80
C GLN A 120 -5.28 -1.54 -17.44
N TYR A 121 -5.20 -0.74 -16.36
CA TYR A 121 -5.77 -1.12 -15.08
C TYR A 121 -7.31 -1.05 -15.08
N PHE A 122 -7.89 0.01 -15.67
CA PHE A 122 -9.34 0.17 -15.77
C PHE A 122 -9.99 -0.97 -16.57
N ASP A 123 -9.36 -1.40 -17.66
CA ASP A 123 -9.86 -2.48 -18.51
C ASP A 123 -9.97 -3.83 -17.73
N LEU A 124 -9.25 -3.99 -16.61
CA LEU A 124 -9.31 -5.21 -15.78
C LEU A 124 -10.55 -5.27 -14.90
N PHE A 125 -11.02 -4.13 -14.37
CA PHE A 125 -12.07 -4.09 -13.36
C PHE A 125 -13.36 -3.42 -13.83
N ASP A 126 -13.39 -2.72 -14.97
CA ASP A 126 -14.53 -1.87 -15.38
C ASP A 126 -15.85 -2.65 -15.47
N THR A 127 -15.82 -3.88 -16.00
CA THR A 127 -17.01 -4.74 -16.07
C THR A 127 -17.51 -5.11 -14.68
N ASP A 128 -16.61 -5.49 -13.78
CA ASP A 128 -16.97 -5.89 -12.41
C ASP A 128 -17.43 -4.71 -11.56
N ALA A 129 -16.77 -3.56 -11.70
CA ALA A 129 -17.14 -2.31 -11.07
C ALA A 129 -18.56 -1.89 -11.47
N ARG A 130 -18.88 -1.92 -12.77
CA ARG A 130 -20.22 -1.59 -13.26
C ARG A 130 -21.29 -2.56 -12.77
N ARG A 131 -21.00 -3.86 -12.79
CA ARG A 131 -21.89 -4.90 -12.29
C ARG A 131 -22.17 -4.74 -10.78
N ALA A 132 -21.16 -4.36 -10.01
CA ALA A 132 -21.24 -4.11 -8.57
C ALA A 132 -21.66 -2.68 -8.21
N ASN A 133 -21.93 -1.82 -9.20
CA ASN A 133 -22.24 -0.40 -9.06
C ASN A 133 -21.21 0.40 -8.22
N ILE A 134 -19.91 0.12 -8.42
CA ILE A 134 -18.81 0.82 -7.77
C ILE A 134 -18.34 1.96 -8.68
N SER A 135 -18.77 3.17 -8.38
CA SER A 135 -18.41 4.38 -9.14
C SER A 135 -17.22 5.13 -8.56
N THR A 136 -16.77 4.83 -7.34
CA THR A 136 -15.70 5.58 -6.68
C THR A 136 -14.34 4.92 -6.95
N VAL A 137 -13.37 5.70 -7.43
CA VAL A 137 -12.00 5.24 -7.69
C VAL A 137 -11.03 6.15 -6.97
N TYR A 138 -10.20 5.56 -6.12
CA TYR A 138 -9.04 6.20 -5.55
C TYR A 138 -7.80 5.88 -6.40
N ILE A 139 -7.06 6.93 -6.81
CA ILE A 139 -5.84 6.76 -7.60
C ILE A 139 -4.63 7.22 -6.78
N ASN A 140 -3.66 6.33 -6.67
CA ASN A 140 -2.33 6.62 -6.16
C ASN A 140 -1.28 6.41 -7.26
N SER A 141 -0.44 7.42 -7.48
CA SER A 141 0.63 7.40 -8.46
C SER A 141 1.69 8.41 -8.06
N GLU A 142 2.96 8.13 -8.35
CA GLU A 142 3.99 9.16 -8.30
C GLU A 142 4.01 10.05 -9.54
N ASP A 143 3.43 9.61 -10.65
CA ASP A 143 3.37 10.30 -11.95
C ASP A 143 2.06 11.09 -12.09
N GLU A 144 2.18 12.42 -12.24
CA GLU A 144 1.05 13.33 -12.40
C GLU A 144 0.26 13.10 -13.71
N GLN A 145 0.90 12.57 -14.75
CA GLN A 145 0.23 12.28 -16.03
C GLN A 145 -0.88 11.24 -15.89
N VAL A 146 -0.80 10.37 -14.88
CA VAL A 146 -1.85 9.39 -14.56
C VAL A 146 -3.18 10.08 -14.26
N PHE A 147 -3.18 11.25 -13.61
CA PHE A 147 -4.41 11.98 -13.32
C PHE A 147 -5.03 12.61 -14.58
N ASN A 148 -4.20 13.00 -15.56
CA ASN A 148 -4.69 13.46 -16.87
C ASN A 148 -5.31 12.30 -17.67
N GLU A 149 -4.72 11.09 -17.59
CA GLU A 149 -5.31 9.89 -18.18
C GLU A 149 -6.67 9.56 -17.55
N PHE A 150 -6.82 9.73 -16.24
CA PHE A 150 -8.10 9.51 -15.58
C PHE A 150 -9.20 10.40 -16.16
N VAL A 151 -8.91 11.68 -16.42
CA VAL A 151 -9.88 12.60 -17.03
C VAL A 151 -10.35 12.08 -18.39
N GLN A 152 -9.44 11.55 -19.21
CA GLN A 152 -9.79 10.99 -20.52
C GLN A 152 -10.60 9.70 -20.39
N ILE A 153 -10.15 8.77 -19.56
CA ILE A 153 -10.86 7.51 -19.30
C ILE A 153 -12.27 7.80 -18.79
N ASN A 154 -12.42 8.73 -17.84
CA ASN A 154 -13.74 9.03 -17.30
C ASN A 154 -14.66 9.68 -18.35
N LYS A 155 -14.12 10.50 -19.25
CA LYS A 155 -14.87 11.03 -20.40
C LYS A 155 -15.37 9.90 -21.32
N GLU A 156 -14.51 8.94 -21.65
CA GLU A 156 -14.89 7.75 -22.44
C GLU A 156 -15.97 6.91 -21.74
N LYS A 157 -15.89 6.82 -20.41
CA LYS A 157 -16.84 6.09 -19.55
C LYS A 157 -18.07 6.92 -19.19
N GLN A 158 -18.33 8.03 -19.88
CA GLN A 158 -19.49 8.92 -19.70
C GLN A 158 -19.63 9.51 -18.28
N GLY A 159 -18.50 9.79 -17.63
CA GLY A 159 -18.47 10.36 -16.28
C GLY A 159 -18.87 9.38 -15.17
N TYR A 160 -18.88 8.07 -15.45
CA TYR A 160 -19.29 7.05 -14.48
C TYR A 160 -18.46 7.07 -13.19
N TYR A 161 -17.17 7.40 -13.26
CA TYR A 161 -16.26 7.31 -12.13
C TYR A 161 -16.08 8.66 -11.40
N LYS A 162 -16.09 8.62 -10.08
CA LYS A 162 -15.70 9.70 -9.16
C LYS A 162 -14.27 9.47 -8.68
N LEU A 163 -13.39 10.45 -8.88
CA LEU A 163 -12.01 10.39 -8.41
C LEU A 163 -11.92 10.74 -6.92
N LEU A 164 -11.19 9.92 -6.18
CA LEU A 164 -10.56 10.26 -4.92
C LEU A 164 -9.05 10.31 -5.12
N ASN A 165 -8.42 11.33 -4.56
CA ASN A 165 -6.98 11.40 -4.40
C ASN A 165 -6.67 12.22 -3.15
N ILE A 166 -5.46 12.04 -2.62
CA ILE A 166 -4.95 12.94 -1.59
C ILE A 166 -3.95 13.91 -2.20
N THR A 167 -4.01 15.16 -1.74
CA THR A 167 -3.11 16.23 -2.17
C THR A 167 -1.80 16.12 -1.39
N VAL A 168 -0.84 15.40 -1.95
CA VAL A 168 0.47 15.10 -1.34
C VAL A 168 1.60 15.39 -2.30
N GLN A 169 2.84 15.37 -1.81
CA GLN A 169 4.00 15.58 -2.67
C GLN A 169 4.18 14.38 -3.61
N ARG A 170 3.84 14.58 -4.89
CA ARG A 170 4.04 13.61 -5.97
C ARG A 170 5.47 13.71 -6.53
N ASN A 171 5.89 12.76 -7.38
CA ASN A 171 7.23 12.69 -7.98
C ASN A 171 8.41 12.49 -7.02
N VAL A 172 8.20 11.83 -5.89
CA VAL A 172 9.29 11.47 -4.98
C VAL A 172 9.95 10.17 -5.43
N VAL A 173 11.21 10.24 -5.87
CA VAL A 173 12.05 9.08 -6.21
C VAL A 173 13.02 8.77 -5.08
N PHE A 174 13.49 7.53 -4.98
CA PHE A 174 14.39 7.13 -3.89
C PHE A 174 15.66 7.98 -3.82
N ALA A 175 16.21 8.36 -4.97
CA ALA A 175 17.36 9.26 -5.03
C ALA A 175 17.08 10.65 -4.44
N SER A 176 15.87 11.20 -4.65
CA SER A 176 15.50 12.51 -4.10
C SER A 176 15.22 12.44 -2.60
N LEU A 177 14.73 11.30 -2.10
CA LEU A 177 14.57 11.07 -0.65
C LEU A 177 15.90 11.18 0.11
N ASN A 178 16.99 10.65 -0.45
CA ASN A 178 18.31 10.68 0.22
C ASN A 178 18.90 12.08 0.34
N ALA A 179 18.51 13.00 -0.56
CA ALA A 179 18.94 14.40 -0.52
C ALA A 179 18.05 15.27 0.39
N MET A 180 16.91 14.76 0.85
CA MET A 180 15.96 15.51 1.68
C MET A 180 16.37 15.52 3.15
N ASN A 181 16.07 16.64 3.81
CA ASN A 181 16.24 16.73 5.25
C ASN A 181 15.26 15.78 5.98
N LYS A 182 15.49 15.61 7.27
CA LYS A 182 14.76 14.66 8.11
C LYS A 182 13.26 14.97 8.24
N GLU A 183 12.90 16.24 8.27
CA GLU A 183 11.51 16.70 8.40
C GLU A 183 10.73 16.45 7.10
N GLN A 184 11.34 16.77 5.96
CA GLN A 184 10.80 16.51 4.63
C GLN A 184 10.52 15.02 4.42
N ARG A 185 11.49 14.15 4.78
CA ARG A 185 11.29 12.70 4.73
C ARG A 185 10.16 12.23 5.65
N GLY A 186 10.08 12.76 6.86
CA GLY A 186 9.00 12.44 7.80
C GLY A 186 7.62 12.78 7.24
N LYS A 187 7.48 13.95 6.61
CA LYS A 187 6.24 14.36 5.93
C LYS A 187 5.86 13.37 4.83
N ILE A 188 6.79 13.04 3.94
CA ILE A 188 6.54 12.10 2.84
C ILE A 188 6.14 10.71 3.36
N VAL A 189 6.78 10.23 4.43
CA VAL A 189 6.38 8.97 5.07
C VAL A 189 4.93 9.03 5.56
N LEU A 190 4.51 10.12 6.19
CA LEU A 190 3.12 10.29 6.65
C LEU A 190 2.12 10.35 5.47
N GLU A 191 2.51 10.94 4.35
CA GLU A 191 1.72 10.96 3.11
C GLU A 191 1.57 9.54 2.55
N PHE A 192 2.65 8.77 2.43
CA PHE A 192 2.58 7.36 2.06
C PHE A 192 1.72 6.55 3.04
N LEU A 193 1.87 6.75 4.35
CA LEU A 193 1.03 6.05 5.32
C LEU A 193 -0.46 6.38 5.18
N SER A 194 -0.79 7.55 4.64
CA SER A 194 -2.16 7.94 4.31
C SER A 194 -2.68 7.20 3.07
N ASP A 195 -1.88 7.15 2.00
CA ASP A 195 -2.21 6.35 0.82
C ASP A 195 -2.41 4.87 1.21
N LEU A 196 -1.51 4.31 2.03
CA LEU A 196 -1.61 2.92 2.48
C LEU A 196 -2.93 2.65 3.20
N LEU A 197 -3.31 3.52 4.16
CA LEU A 197 -4.56 3.34 4.90
C LEU A 197 -5.78 3.35 3.96
N ILE A 198 -5.77 4.19 2.93
CA ILE A 198 -6.84 4.23 1.92
C ILE A 198 -6.83 2.93 1.08
N GLU A 199 -5.68 2.50 0.58
CA GLU A 199 -5.61 1.34 -0.33
C GLU A 199 -5.95 0.00 0.35
N VAL A 200 -5.54 -0.18 1.62
CA VAL A 200 -5.82 -1.43 2.35
C VAL A 200 -7.28 -1.57 2.74
N ASN A 201 -8.02 -0.46 2.86
CA ASN A 201 -9.44 -0.49 3.18
C ASN A 201 -10.35 -0.67 1.95
N ALA A 202 -9.84 -0.43 0.74
CA ALA A 202 -10.63 -0.45 -0.49
C ALA A 202 -11.36 -1.79 -0.71
N ASP A 203 -12.50 -1.75 -1.41
CA ASP A 203 -13.28 -2.94 -1.72
C ASP A 203 -12.60 -3.75 -2.84
N LEU A 204 -12.11 -3.05 -3.86
CA LEU A 204 -11.28 -3.61 -4.93
C LEU A 204 -9.91 -2.94 -4.96
N HIS A 205 -8.89 -3.66 -5.44
CA HIS A 205 -7.57 -3.09 -5.66
C HIS A 205 -7.00 -3.50 -7.02
N ALA A 206 -6.40 -2.55 -7.73
CA ALA A 206 -5.68 -2.77 -8.98
C ALA A 206 -4.26 -2.21 -8.91
N GLY A 207 -3.28 -3.00 -9.35
CA GLY A 207 -1.88 -2.61 -9.34
C GLY A 207 -0.95 -3.68 -9.94
N THR A 208 0.35 -3.43 -9.89
CA THR A 208 1.38 -4.38 -10.36
C THR A 208 2.13 -4.98 -9.18
N LEU A 209 2.08 -6.31 -9.02
CA LEU A 209 2.70 -7.02 -7.90
C LEU A 209 4.23 -7.08 -7.99
N SER A 210 4.81 -6.70 -9.12
CA SER A 210 6.23 -6.33 -9.22
C SER A 210 6.60 -5.11 -8.35
N SER A 211 5.63 -4.27 -7.96
CA SER A 211 5.83 -3.17 -7.02
C SER A 211 5.79 -3.64 -5.56
N ASN A 212 6.81 -3.25 -4.78
CA ASN A 212 6.83 -3.46 -3.32
C ASN A 212 5.60 -2.85 -2.64
N TRP A 213 5.11 -1.71 -3.16
CA TRP A 213 3.94 -1.02 -2.65
C TRP A 213 2.69 -1.90 -2.77
N CYS A 214 2.41 -2.40 -3.98
CA CYS A 214 1.29 -3.30 -4.25
C CYS A 214 1.35 -4.59 -3.43
N ARG A 215 2.54 -5.18 -3.27
CA ARG A 215 2.72 -6.37 -2.41
C ARG A 215 2.39 -6.08 -0.95
N LEU A 216 2.87 -4.96 -0.42
CA LEU A 216 2.53 -4.54 0.94
C LEU A 216 1.02 -4.35 1.11
N VAL A 217 0.36 -3.68 0.16
CA VAL A 217 -1.09 -3.47 0.19
C VAL A 217 -1.83 -4.80 0.13
N ASP A 218 -1.49 -5.70 -0.79
CA ASP A 218 -2.12 -7.02 -0.92
C ASP A 218 -1.99 -7.84 0.37
N GLU A 219 -0.80 -7.87 0.97
CA GLU A 219 -0.56 -8.56 2.23
C GLU A 219 -1.40 -7.98 3.38
N MET A 220 -1.46 -6.67 3.52
CA MET A 220 -2.26 -6.02 4.57
C MET A 220 -3.76 -6.26 4.36
N ARG A 221 -4.24 -6.22 3.10
CA ARG A 221 -5.62 -6.55 2.72
C ARG A 221 -5.99 -7.99 3.11
N LEU A 222 -5.08 -8.95 2.90
CA LEU A 222 -5.30 -10.34 3.30
C LEU A 222 -5.51 -10.51 4.81
N VAL A 223 -4.76 -9.77 5.64
CA VAL A 223 -4.94 -9.81 7.10
C VAL A 223 -6.27 -9.19 7.52
N LEU A 224 -6.72 -8.16 6.81
CA LEU A 224 -8.02 -7.52 7.01
C LEU A 224 -9.20 -8.36 6.46
N GLY A 225 -8.96 -9.58 5.99
CA GLY A 225 -9.99 -10.48 5.48
C GLY A 225 -10.54 -10.09 4.11
N LYS A 226 -9.87 -9.19 3.38
CA LYS A 226 -10.24 -8.83 2.00
C LYS A 226 -9.79 -9.96 1.06
N THR A 227 -10.74 -10.74 0.56
CA THR A 227 -10.49 -11.92 -0.29
C THR A 227 -10.64 -11.65 -1.80
N ILE A 228 -11.02 -10.43 -2.16
CA ILE A 228 -11.43 -10.05 -3.52
C ILE A 228 -10.19 -9.86 -4.43
N PRO A 229 -10.28 -10.18 -5.75
CA PRO A 229 -9.13 -10.22 -6.64
C PRO A 229 -8.33 -8.93 -6.67
N PHE A 230 -7.00 -9.09 -6.59
CA PHE A 230 -6.04 -8.06 -6.92
C PHE A 230 -5.92 -8.02 -8.45
N TYR A 231 -6.44 -6.98 -9.09
CA TYR A 231 -6.35 -6.85 -10.55
C TYR A 231 -4.94 -6.45 -10.94
N THR A 232 -4.29 -7.25 -11.77
CA THR A 232 -2.94 -6.95 -12.25
C THR A 232 -2.81 -7.10 -13.77
N PRO A 233 -2.26 -6.09 -14.48
CA PRO A 233 -2.00 -6.18 -15.92
C PRO A 233 -0.93 -7.23 -16.28
N GLU A 234 -0.09 -7.56 -15.31
CA GLU A 234 0.78 -8.72 -15.38
C GLU A 234 -0.14 -9.92 -15.20
N ASN A 235 -0.48 -10.68 -16.26
CA ASN A 235 -1.27 -11.92 -16.20
C ASN A 235 -0.61 -13.05 -15.36
N ARG A 236 0.13 -12.70 -14.31
CA ARG A 236 0.77 -13.58 -13.36
C ARG A 236 0.27 -13.25 -11.96
N PHE A 237 -0.95 -13.67 -11.67
CA PHE A 237 -1.17 -14.48 -10.47
C PHE A 237 -2.16 -15.62 -10.71
N LEU A 238 -1.68 -16.80 -10.32
CA LEU A 238 -2.35 -18.09 -10.23
C LEU A 238 -3.52 -17.97 -9.25
N MET A 239 -4.72 -17.74 -9.75
CA MET A 239 -5.95 -18.03 -8.97
C MET A 239 -6.40 -19.48 -9.15
N ASP A 240 -5.88 -20.20 -10.16
CA ASP A 240 -6.21 -21.60 -10.42
C ASP A 240 -4.94 -22.38 -10.83
N MET A 241 -4.32 -23.05 -9.86
CA MET A 241 -3.67 -24.38 -9.96
C MET A 241 -3.47 -24.94 -8.56
#